data_AF-A0A9D8HD09-F1
#
_entry.id   AF-A0A9D8HD09-F1
#
_cell.length_a   1.000
_cell.length_b   1.000
_cell.length_c   1.000
_cell.angle_alpha   90.00
_cell.angle_beta   90.00
_cell.angle_gamma   90.00
#
_symmetry.space_group_name_H-M   'P 1'
#
loop_
_entity.id
_entity.type
_entity.pdbx_description
1 polymer ?
#
loop_
_entity_poly.entity_id
_entity_poly.type
_entity_poly.pdbx_seq_one_letter_code
_entity_poly.pdbx_strand_id
1 'polypeptide(L)' 'FIKESLKAFTQSENKDDLSVLLEDLARKRINPVIDKKFPLELSAQAVEHFASGKACGHVIISPSL' A
#
# COMPACT_ATOMS: atom_id res chain seq x y z
N PHE A 1 -28.72 -12.92 -6.37
CA PHE A 1 -27.34 -12.45 -6.68
C PHE A 1 -27.29 -10.96 -6.45
N ILE A 2 -26.62 -10.51 -5.38
CA ILE A 2 -26.42 -9.08 -5.12
C ILE A 2 -25.28 -8.62 -6.04
N LYS A 3 -25.56 -7.63 -6.88
CA LYS A 3 -24.58 -7.05 -7.79
C LYS A 3 -23.69 -6.11 -6.96
N GLU A 4 -22.58 -6.64 -6.45
CA GLU A 4 -21.54 -5.80 -5.83
C GLU A 4 -20.88 -4.97 -6.93
N SER A 5 -21.13 -3.66 -6.92
CA SER A 5 -20.42 -2.75 -7.81
C SER A 5 -19.04 -2.47 -7.21
N LEU A 6 -17.99 -3.03 -7.79
CA LEU A 6 -16.62 -2.57 -7.54
C LEU A 6 -16.53 -1.11 -8.03
N LYS A 7 -16.67 -0.14 -7.11
CA LYS A 7 -16.32 1.25 -7.41
C LYS A 7 -14.81 1.29 -7.59
N ALA A 8 -14.36 1.60 -8.80
CA ALA A 8 -12.97 1.91 -9.04
C ALA A 8 -12.59 3.09 -8.13
N PHE A 9 -11.69 2.85 -7.18
CA PHE A 9 -11.13 3.90 -6.33
C PHE A 9 -10.08 4.64 -7.16
N THR A 10 -10.53 5.53 -8.03
CA THR A 10 -9.64 6.40 -8.81
C THR A 10 -9.26 7.58 -7.93
N GLN A 11 -8.14 7.48 -7.24
CA GLN A 11 -7.55 8.60 -6.51
C GLN A 11 -6.81 9.49 -7.51
N SER A 12 -7.25 10.74 -7.67
CA SER A 12 -6.50 11.74 -8.42
C SER A 12 -5.44 12.36 -7.51
N GLU A 13 -4.29 12.73 -8.09
CA GLU A 13 -3.23 13.41 -7.35
C GLU A 13 -3.75 14.72 -6.73
N ASN A 14 -3.70 14.82 -5.39
CA ASN A 14 -4.01 16.04 -4.65
C ASN A 14 -2.81 16.44 -3.80
N LYS A 15 -2.18 17.55 -4.17
CA LYS A 15 -0.97 18.08 -3.50
C LYS A 15 -1.25 18.47 -2.05
N ASP A 16 -2.43 19.00 -1.76
CA ASP A 16 -2.77 19.48 -0.42
C ASP A 16 -2.95 18.29 0.53
N ASP A 17 -3.66 17.25 0.10
CA ASP A 17 -3.82 16.00 0.87
C ASP A 17 -2.46 15.31 1.11
N LEU A 18 -1.59 15.28 0.09
CA LEU A 18 -0.24 14.73 0.25
C LEU A 18 0.59 15.51 1.28
N SER A 19 0.46 16.84 1.31
CA SER A 19 1.18 17.69 2.26
C SER A 19 0.73 17.41 3.70
N VAL A 20 -0.58 17.24 3.92
CA VAL A 20 -1.14 16.85 5.23
C VAL A 20 -0.66 15.46 5.63
N LEU A 21 -0.69 14.49 4.73
CA LEU A 21 -0.24 13.12 4.99
C LEU A 21 1.24 13.07 5.40
N LEU A 22 2.10 13.83 4.72
CA LEU A 22 3.52 13.93 5.05
C LEU A 22 3.75 14.53 6.43
N GLU A 23 2.98 15.55 6.80
CA GLU A 23 3.05 16.16 8.13
C GLU A 23 2.62 15.18 9.23
N ASP A 24 1.54 14.41 9.00
CA ASP A 24 1.06 13.38 9.92
C ASP A 24 2.09 12.27 10.13
N LEU A 25 2.75 11.82 9.05
CA LEU A 25 3.84 10.85 9.12
C LEU A 25 5.05 11.40 9.90
N ALA A 26 5.48 12.63 9.60
CA ALA A 26 6.62 13.26 10.28
C ALA A 26 6.38 13.44 11.78
N ARG A 27 5.13 13.76 12.16
CA ARG A 27 4.71 13.89 13.57
C ARG A 27 4.32 12.56 14.22
N LYS A 28 4.43 11.44 13.51
CA LYS A 28 4.03 10.10 13.98
C LYS A 28 2.57 10.02 14.47
N ARG A 29 1.69 10.88 13.94
CA ARG A 29 0.23 10.82 14.19
C ARG A 29 -0.40 9.63 13.49
N ILE A 30 0.20 9.21 12.38
CA ILE A 30 -0.10 7.97 11.68
C ILE A 30 1.19 7.17 11.50
N ASN A 31 1.08 5.84 11.47
CA ASN A 31 2.20 4.95 11.18
C ASN A 31 1.78 4.00 10.05
N PRO A 32 2.61 3.82 9.01
CA PRO A 32 2.33 2.84 7.98
C PRO A 32 2.43 1.44 8.58
N VAL A 33 1.37 0.66 8.45
CA VAL A 33 1.39 -0.76 8.80
C VAL A 33 2.04 -1.49 7.63
N ILE A 34 3.29 -1.90 7.80
CA ILE A 34 4.04 -2.70 6.83
C ILE A 34 3.89 -4.16 7.22
N ASP A 35 3.32 -4.95 6.32
CA ASP A 35 3.16 -6.38 6.50
C ASP A 35 4.47 -7.11 6.20
N LYS A 36 5.00 -6.91 4.99
CA LYS A 36 6.24 -7.57 4.54
C LYS A 36 6.99 -6.74 3.52
N LYS A 37 8.31 -6.88 3.52
CA LYS A 37 9.22 -6.28 2.53
C LYS A 37 9.81 -7.38 1.67
N PHE A 38 9.81 -7.18 0.36
CA PHE A 38 10.42 -8.05 -0.62
C PHE A 38 11.48 -7.27 -1.41
N PRO A 39 12.64 -7.88 -1.69
CA PRO A 39 13.58 -7.30 -2.65
C PRO A 39 12.97 -7.40 -4.07
N LEU A 40 13.41 -6.53 -4.98
CA LEU A 40 12.83 -6.39 -6.32
C LEU A 40 12.81 -7.70 -7.10
N GLU A 41 13.82 -8.54 -6.93
CA GLU A 41 13.97 -9.84 -7.58
C GLU A 41 12.85 -10.83 -7.18
N LEU A 42 12.19 -10.58 -6.04
CA LEU A 42 11.09 -11.40 -5.51
C LEU A 42 9.71 -10.76 -5.72
N SER A 43 9.57 -9.84 -6.70
CA SER A 43 8.31 -9.14 -6.99
C SER A 43 7.13 -10.09 -7.23
N ALA A 44 7.35 -11.21 -7.94
CA ALA A 44 6.29 -12.19 -8.17
C ALA A 44 5.74 -12.77 -6.85
N GLN A 45 6.63 -13.12 -5.92
CA GLN A 45 6.25 -13.65 -4.61
C GLN A 45 5.54 -12.60 -3.75
N ALA A 46 5.92 -11.32 -3.87
CA ALA A 46 5.24 -10.22 -3.21
C ALA A 46 3.78 -10.09 -3.69
N VAL A 47 3.56 -10.19 -5.00
CA VAL A 47 2.23 -10.16 -5.61
C VAL A 47 1.41 -11.38 -5.21
N GLU A 48 2.00 -12.58 -5.22
CA GLU A 48 1.34 -13.81 -4.76
C GLU A 48 0.93 -13.72 -3.28
N HIS A 49 1.82 -13.22 -2.41
CA HIS A 49 1.53 -13.01 -0.99
C HIS A 49 0.35 -12.06 -0.79
N PHE A 50 0.34 -10.93 -1.50
CA PHE A 50 -0.79 -10.00 -1.50
C PHE A 50 -2.09 -10.66 -2.01
N ALA A 51 -2.03 -11.32 -3.18
CA ALA A 51 -3.17 -11.96 -3.81
C ALA A 51 -3.74 -13.14 -2.99
N SER A 52 -2.91 -13.77 -2.15
CA SER A 52 -3.35 -14.85 -1.26
C SER A 52 -4.30 -14.40 -0.13
N GLY A 53 -4.48 -13.09 0.06
CA GLY A 53 -5.30 -12.53 1.13
C GLY A 53 -4.65 -12.59 2.53
N LYS A 54 -3.39 -13.01 2.62
CA LYS A 54 -2.63 -13.11 3.89
C LYS A 54 -1.94 -11.80 4.29
N ALA A 55 -1.89 -10.81 3.41
CA ALA A 55 -1.25 -9.54 3.71
C ALA A 55 -2.06 -8.76 4.76
N CYS A 56 -1.44 -8.43 5.89
CA CYS A 56 -2.02 -7.63 6.96
C CYS A 56 -1.37 -6.23 7.00
N GLY A 57 -1.54 -5.46 5.91
CA GLY A 57 -0.95 -4.13 5.75
C GLY A 57 -0.34 -3.94 4.37
N HIS A 58 0.65 -3.06 4.27
CA HIS A 58 1.34 -2.77 3.01
C HIS A 58 2.44 -3.81 2.73
N VAL A 59 2.43 -4.36 1.53
CA VAL A 59 3.53 -5.15 0.98
C VAL A 59 4.44 -4.20 0.22
N ILE A 60 5.71 -4.12 0.63
CA ILE A 60 6.69 -3.20 0.03
C ILE A 60 7.65 -3.99 -0.85
N ILE A 61 7.83 -3.55 -2.08
CA ILE A 61 8.88 -4.04 -2.98
C ILE A 61 9.91 -2.93 -3.12
N SER A 62 11.16 -3.22 -2.85
CA SER A 62 12.24 -2.24 -2.96
C SER A 62 13.45 -2.83 -3.68
N PRO A 63 14.16 -2.05 -4.52
CA PRO A 63 15.44 -2.49 -5.06
C PRO A 63 16.43 -2.79 -3.92
N SER A 64 17.26 -3.80 -4.14
CA SER A 64 18.42 -4.08 -3.31
C SER A 64 19.36 -2.88 -3.41
N LEU A 65 19.51 -2.12 -2.33
CA LEU A 65 20.55 -1.10 -2.20
C LEU A 65 21.87 -1.76 -1.79
#